data_AF-A0A1H2WQQ3-F1
#
_entry.id   AF-A0A1H2WQQ3-F1
#
_cell.length_a   1.000
_cell.length_b   1.000
_cell.length_c   1.000
_cell.angle_alpha   90.00
_cell.angle_beta   90.00
_cell.angle_gamma   90.00
#
_symmetry.space_group_name_H-M   'P 1'
#
loop_
_entity.id
_entity.type
_entity.pdbx_description
1 polymer ?
#
loop_
_entity_poly.entity_id
_entity_poly.type
_entity_poly.pdbx_seq_one_letter_code
_entity_poly.pdbx_strand_id
1 'polypeptide(L)'
;MTTNKTTTIAATNRALVVRDLLTGAVARRNTIDEMFLNENQEHVVIDNPDLFEVLETAPEEEPAGYTVQDGVLLKDGSPVTEQGKIRVKRILTKGPGKLLLLTGDGDDEIKLTTYSPSEDKFQGLISLQKNFSSFESEDGRFTILETSSTEREVDDETYEEFKSSRLILLTKDMNFVETKLHIPADTVVFTRNHVLAISARKVIYDDSLGFEKIIKDDTISIERIRDNKDLGIIQLKADDIESITESLDSNLLIKAGNVIYFSNDGHSRRIINDPKVEETEGFNDFVAISFADEGYTFTLTLANEKRETVKITSRGTRDRGPVVSVE
;
A
#
# COMPACT_ATOMS: atom_id res chain seq x y z
N MET A 1 -13.89 -12.06 -24.92
CA MET A 1 -12.81 -11.71 -25.86
C MET A 1 -12.21 -10.40 -25.38
N THR A 2 -11.15 -10.47 -24.58
CA THR A 2 -10.36 -9.31 -24.18
C THR A 2 -9.66 -8.80 -25.44
N THR A 3 -10.08 -7.66 -25.95
CA THR A 3 -9.34 -6.94 -26.99
C THR A 3 -8.06 -6.44 -26.36
N ASN A 4 -6.93 -7.09 -26.65
CA ASN A 4 -5.61 -6.53 -26.33
C ASN A 4 -5.55 -5.13 -26.91
N LYS A 5 -5.42 -4.12 -26.04
CA LYS A 5 -5.09 -2.77 -26.50
C LYS A 5 -3.62 -2.78 -26.86
N THR A 6 -3.32 -2.49 -28.11
CA THR A 6 -1.95 -2.32 -28.58
C THR A 6 -1.73 -0.84 -28.83
N THR A 7 -0.71 -0.25 -28.19
CA THR A 7 -0.34 1.16 -28.37
C THR A 7 0.99 1.25 -29.09
N THR A 8 1.03 2.01 -30.18
CA THR A 8 2.25 2.30 -30.94
C THR A 8 2.86 3.61 -30.45
N ILE A 9 4.09 3.56 -29.94
CA ILE A 9 4.82 4.77 -29.52
C ILE A 9 5.84 5.12 -30.61
N ALA A 10 5.85 6.37 -31.05
CA ALA A 10 6.83 6.87 -32.03
C ALA A 10 8.20 6.99 -31.35
N ALA A 11 9.19 6.24 -31.82
CA ALA A 11 10.56 6.37 -31.35
C ALA A 11 11.18 7.64 -31.95
N THR A 12 10.99 8.78 -31.30
CA THR A 12 11.93 9.90 -31.49
C THR A 12 13.29 9.48 -30.92
N ASN A 13 14.40 10.10 -31.34
CA ASN A 13 15.81 9.71 -31.07
C ASN A 13 16.25 9.60 -29.59
N ARG A 14 15.34 9.47 -28.63
CA ARG A 14 15.61 9.20 -27.21
C ARG A 14 15.51 7.69 -26.94
N ALA A 15 16.35 7.19 -26.02
CA ALA A 15 16.28 5.80 -25.57
C ALA A 15 14.92 5.57 -24.91
N LEU A 16 14.12 4.62 -25.42
CA LEU A 16 12.89 4.21 -24.76
C LEU A 16 13.28 3.38 -23.54
N VAL A 17 12.78 3.79 -22.37
CA VAL A 17 12.90 3.02 -21.14
C VAL A 17 11.49 2.69 -20.69
N VAL A 18 11.23 1.42 -20.41
CA VAL A 18 9.93 0.96 -19.92
C VAL A 18 10.11 0.24 -18.60
N ARG A 19 9.22 0.50 -17.65
CA ARG A 19 9.14 -0.20 -16.38
C ARG A 19 7.93 -1.12 -16.42
N ASP A 20 8.14 -2.40 -16.17
CA ASP A 20 7.08 -3.36 -15.91
C ASP A 20 6.44 -3.05 -14.55
N LEU A 21 5.15 -2.73 -14.55
CA LEU A 21 4.41 -2.38 -13.34
C LEU A 21 4.11 -3.60 -12.45
N LEU A 22 4.23 -4.83 -12.98
CA LEU A 22 4.07 -6.06 -12.22
C LEU A 22 5.34 -6.44 -11.47
N THR A 23 6.51 -6.27 -12.11
CA THR A 23 7.79 -6.75 -11.57
C THR A 23 8.70 -5.62 -11.08
N GLY A 24 8.42 -4.37 -11.43
CA GLY A 24 9.31 -3.23 -11.22
C GLY A 24 10.54 -3.22 -12.14
N ALA A 25 10.73 -4.24 -12.97
CA ALA A 25 11.89 -4.37 -13.85
C ALA A 25 11.90 -3.25 -14.90
N VAL A 26 13.09 -2.70 -15.15
CA VAL A 26 13.28 -1.63 -16.13
C VAL A 26 14.04 -2.16 -17.34
N ALA A 27 13.42 -2.12 -18.51
CA ALA A 27 14.06 -2.46 -19.79
C ALA A 27 14.52 -1.18 -20.51
N ARG A 28 15.73 -1.21 -21.06
CA ARG A 28 16.31 -0.13 -21.87
C ARG A 28 16.42 -0.60 -23.32
N ARG A 29 16.27 0.33 -24.27
CA ARG A 29 16.29 0.09 -25.73
C ARG A 29 17.48 -0.74 -26.27
N ASN A 30 18.57 -0.92 -25.54
CA ASN A 30 19.69 -1.75 -25.97
C ASN A 30 19.54 -3.25 -25.62
N THR A 31 18.56 -3.59 -24.78
CA THR A 31 18.30 -4.95 -24.25
C THR A 31 16.84 -5.37 -24.43
N ILE A 32 16.03 -4.61 -25.17
CA ILE A 32 14.76 -5.12 -25.72
C ILE A 32 15.15 -6.04 -26.88
N ASP A 33 15.73 -7.20 -26.54
CA ASP A 33 16.04 -8.26 -27.49
C ASP A 33 14.74 -8.62 -28.21
N GLU A 34 14.68 -8.29 -29.51
CA GLU A 34 13.87 -8.85 -30.59
C GLU A 34 12.35 -9.03 -30.40
N MET A 35 11.76 -8.77 -29.24
CA MET A 35 10.38 -9.20 -28.95
C MET A 35 9.29 -8.24 -29.43
N PHE A 36 9.60 -6.98 -29.80
CA PHE A 36 8.57 -5.93 -29.94
C PHE A 36 8.83 -4.87 -31.02
N LEU A 37 9.72 -5.13 -31.99
CA LEU A 37 9.94 -4.22 -33.12
C LEU A 37 8.98 -4.58 -34.27
N ASN A 38 8.36 -3.58 -34.89
CA ASN A 38 7.70 -3.79 -36.19
C ASN A 38 8.76 -4.03 -37.29
N GLU A 39 8.33 -4.53 -38.46
CA GLU A 39 9.22 -4.87 -39.59
C GLU A 39 10.15 -3.72 -40.05
N ASN A 40 9.83 -2.48 -39.65
CA ASN A 40 10.59 -1.28 -40.00
C ASN A 40 11.54 -0.78 -38.89
N GLN A 41 11.60 -1.45 -37.72
CA GLN A 41 12.46 -1.10 -36.57
C GLN A 41 12.28 0.33 -35.99
N GLU A 42 11.22 1.04 -36.37
CA GLU A 42 10.97 2.44 -35.98
C GLU A 42 10.03 2.60 -34.77
N HIS A 43 9.33 1.53 -34.38
CA HIS A 43 8.31 1.57 -33.32
C HIS A 43 8.42 0.37 -32.38
N VAL A 44 8.21 0.62 -31.09
CA VAL A 44 8.01 -0.43 -30.07
C VAL A 44 6.52 -0.69 -29.93
N VAL A 45 6.12 -1.95 -30.11
CA VAL A 45 4.75 -2.42 -29.94
C VAL A 45 4.62 -3.06 -28.57
N ILE A 46 3.95 -2.39 -27.63
CA ILE A 46 3.72 -2.94 -26.29
C ILE A 46 2.36 -3.63 -26.28
N ASP A 47 2.36 -4.94 -26.05
CA ASP A 47 1.14 -5.68 -25.73
C ASP A 47 0.75 -5.41 -24.28
N ASN A 48 -0.50 -5.00 -24.05
CA ASN A 48 -1.01 -4.57 -22.74
C ASN A 48 -0.21 -3.39 -22.13
N PRO A 49 -0.23 -2.21 -22.77
CA PRO A 49 0.52 -1.04 -22.33
C PRO A 49 0.14 -0.58 -20.91
N ASP A 50 -1.03 -0.95 -20.41
CA ASP A 50 -1.47 -0.66 -19.04
C ASP A 50 -0.59 -1.35 -17.97
N LEU A 51 0.26 -2.32 -18.36
CA LEU A 51 1.23 -2.99 -17.48
C LEU A 51 2.61 -2.34 -17.51
N PHE A 52 2.82 -1.29 -18.30
CA PHE A 52 4.14 -0.68 -18.48
C PHE A 52 4.08 0.84 -18.34
N GLU A 53 5.01 1.39 -17.57
CA GLU A 53 5.25 2.83 -17.49
C GLU A 53 6.41 3.20 -18.41
N VAL A 54 6.19 4.15 -19.32
CA VAL A 54 7.26 4.69 -20.18
C VAL A 54 8.01 5.77 -19.42
N LEU A 55 9.30 5.55 -19.20
CA LEU A 55 10.19 6.48 -18.52
C LEU A 55 10.99 7.28 -19.56
N GLU A 56 11.09 8.59 -19.38
CA GLU A 56 11.93 9.45 -20.23
C GLU A 56 13.43 9.17 -20.04
N THR A 57 13.82 8.68 -18.86
CA THR A 57 15.18 8.32 -18.47
C THR A 57 15.14 7.11 -17.55
N ALA A 58 16.17 6.27 -17.61
CA ALA A 58 16.24 5.16 -16.67
C ALA A 58 16.47 5.66 -15.24
N PRO A 59 15.83 5.04 -14.23
CA PRO A 59 16.08 5.40 -12.86
C PRO A 59 17.54 5.11 -12.48
N GLU A 60 18.09 5.92 -11.59
CA GLU A 60 19.40 5.67 -11.00
C GLU A 60 19.40 4.33 -10.26
N GLU A 61 20.56 3.67 -10.20
CA GLU A 61 20.71 2.43 -9.45
C GLU A 61 20.59 2.70 -7.94
N GLU A 62 20.14 1.68 -7.19
CA GLU A 62 20.09 1.76 -5.74
C GLU A 62 21.50 1.81 -5.13
N PRO A 63 21.76 2.69 -4.16
CA PRO A 63 23.07 2.76 -3.53
C PRO A 63 23.44 1.48 -2.75
N ALA A 64 24.57 0.87 -3.09
CA ALA A 64 25.09 -0.34 -2.43
C ALA A 64 26.29 -0.04 -1.50
N GLY A 65 26.59 -0.95 -0.56
CA GLY A 65 27.78 -0.85 0.31
C GLY A 65 27.72 0.21 1.42
N TYR A 66 26.52 0.70 1.75
CA TYR A 66 26.32 1.66 2.82
C TYR A 66 25.97 0.98 4.14
N THR A 67 26.57 1.45 5.23
CA THR A 67 26.33 0.98 6.59
C THR A 67 26.31 2.15 7.57
N VAL A 68 25.72 1.96 8.75
CA VAL A 68 25.73 2.97 9.82
C VAL A 68 26.53 2.45 10.99
N GLN A 69 27.50 3.23 11.46
CA GLN A 69 28.30 2.92 12.64
C GLN A 69 28.44 4.18 13.50
N ASP A 70 28.09 4.07 14.79
CA ASP A 70 28.24 5.15 15.78
C ASP A 70 27.66 6.51 15.33
N GLY A 71 26.51 6.48 14.65
CA GLY A 71 25.85 7.67 14.14
C GLY A 71 26.40 8.20 12.80
N VAL A 72 27.37 7.50 12.20
CA VAL A 72 28.04 7.88 10.95
C VAL A 72 27.65 6.93 9.82
N LEU A 73 27.25 7.50 8.68
CA LEU A 73 27.04 6.78 7.45
C LEU A 73 28.41 6.50 6.80
N LEU A 74 28.66 5.22 6.53
CA LEU A 74 29.87 4.74 5.89
C LEU A 74 29.53 4.17 4.52
N LYS A 75 30.41 4.38 3.55
CA LYS A 75 30.47 3.67 2.27
C LYS A 75 31.70 2.78 2.27
N ASP A 76 31.50 1.48 2.21
CA ASP A 76 32.57 0.47 2.22
C ASP A 76 33.57 0.68 3.39
N GLY A 77 33.03 1.01 4.56
CA GLY A 77 33.79 1.25 5.80
C GLY A 77 34.40 2.65 5.94
N SER A 78 34.35 3.49 4.90
CA SER A 78 34.83 4.88 4.96
C SER A 78 33.67 5.85 5.18
N PRO A 79 33.80 6.85 6.07
CA PRO A 79 32.77 7.89 6.20
C PRO A 79 32.46 8.58 4.88
N VAL A 80 31.18 8.87 4.66
CA VAL A 80 30.74 9.76 3.57
C VAL A 80 31.08 11.23 3.91
N THR A 81 30.58 12.22 3.15
CA THR A 81 30.74 13.65 3.44
C THR A 81 30.60 14.01 4.93
N GLU A 82 31.16 15.16 5.31
CA GLU A 82 31.04 15.69 6.67
C GLU A 82 29.56 15.83 7.07
N GLN A 83 29.12 15.01 8.02
CA GLN A 83 27.73 15.01 8.50
C GLN A 83 27.42 16.19 9.44
N GLY A 84 28.45 16.90 9.92
CA GLY A 84 28.32 17.96 10.91
C GLY A 84 27.60 17.47 12.17
N LYS A 85 26.40 18.00 12.42
CA LYS A 85 25.54 17.61 13.55
C LYS A 85 24.69 16.37 13.28
N ILE A 86 24.46 16.01 12.02
CA ILE A 86 23.58 14.89 11.65
C ILE A 86 24.15 13.59 12.23
N ARG A 87 23.35 12.92 13.07
CA ARG A 87 23.58 11.53 13.49
C ARG A 87 22.61 10.61 12.78
N VAL A 88 23.14 9.68 12.00
CA VAL A 88 22.34 8.67 11.30
C VAL A 88 22.06 7.53 12.28
N LYS A 89 20.80 7.31 12.61
CA LYS A 89 20.37 6.23 13.50
C LYS A 89 20.30 4.90 12.77
N ARG A 90 19.75 4.88 11.55
CA ARG A 90 19.72 3.71 10.65
C ARG A 90 19.36 4.10 9.23
N ILE A 91 19.70 3.23 8.27
CA ILE A 91 19.13 3.25 6.91
C ILE A 91 17.75 2.59 7.00
N LEU A 92 16.71 3.26 6.50
CA LEU A 92 15.35 2.75 6.48
C LEU A 92 15.07 1.93 5.23
N THR A 93 15.38 2.49 4.05
CA THR A 93 15.26 1.82 2.76
C THR A 93 16.17 2.49 1.73
N LYS A 94 16.26 1.92 0.53
CA LYS A 94 17.03 2.41 -0.61
C LYS A 94 16.07 2.66 -1.76
N GLY A 95 16.37 3.68 -2.55
CA GLY A 95 15.67 3.94 -3.79
C GLY A 95 16.62 4.44 -4.86
N PRO A 96 16.11 4.77 -6.05
CA PRO A 96 16.92 5.26 -7.16
C PRO A 96 17.82 6.42 -6.75
N GLY A 97 19.13 6.18 -6.73
CA GLY A 97 20.15 7.20 -6.43
C GLY A 97 20.16 7.73 -5.00
N LYS A 98 19.37 7.17 -4.07
CA LYS A 98 19.21 7.74 -2.72
C LYS A 98 19.03 6.69 -1.64
N LEU A 99 19.49 7.03 -0.43
CA LEU A 99 19.16 6.32 0.81
C LEU A 99 18.12 7.11 1.58
N LEU A 100 17.10 6.44 2.14
CA LEU A 100 16.27 7.02 3.18
C LEU A 100 16.85 6.68 4.54
N LEU A 101 17.09 7.69 5.35
CA LEU A 101 17.75 7.59 6.64
C LEU A 101 16.83 8.08 7.74
N LEU A 102 16.89 7.39 8.87
CA LEU A 102 16.44 7.93 10.14
C LEU A 102 17.61 8.69 10.76
N THR A 103 17.44 9.99 11.00
CA THR A 103 18.46 10.85 11.58
C THR A 103 17.95 11.55 12.83
N GLY A 104 18.85 12.14 13.61
CA GLY A 104 18.50 12.97 14.74
C GLY A 104 19.70 13.70 15.32
N ASP A 105 19.43 14.75 16.11
CA ASP A 105 20.39 15.36 17.02
C ASP A 105 20.05 14.87 18.43
N GLY A 106 20.74 13.82 18.90
CA GLY A 106 20.46 13.19 20.20
C GLY A 106 19.16 12.37 20.27
N ASP A 107 18.60 12.25 21.49
CA ASP A 107 17.44 11.38 21.78
C ASP A 107 16.09 12.03 21.47
N ASP A 108 16.02 13.36 21.35
CA ASP A 108 14.74 14.07 21.30
C ASP A 108 14.23 14.36 19.89
N GLU A 109 15.12 14.53 18.92
CA GLU A 109 14.72 14.79 17.54
C GLU A 109 14.89 13.55 16.65
N ILE A 110 13.84 13.20 15.92
CA ILE A 110 13.85 12.16 14.91
C ILE A 110 13.40 12.78 13.58
N LYS A 111 14.19 12.58 12.54
CA LYS A 111 13.93 13.12 11.20
C LYS A 111 14.10 12.03 10.16
N LEU A 112 13.30 12.13 9.11
CA LEU A 112 13.62 11.52 7.83
C LEU A 112 14.58 12.41 7.07
N THR A 113 15.61 11.81 6.51
CA THR A 113 16.62 12.48 5.70
C THR A 113 16.97 11.59 4.54
N THR A 114 17.09 12.14 3.34
CA THR A 114 17.70 11.44 2.23
C THR A 114 19.18 11.73 2.15
N TYR A 115 19.97 10.74 1.75
CA TYR A 115 21.34 10.95 1.31
C TYR A 115 21.47 10.57 -0.16
N SER A 116 21.98 11.50 -0.96
CA SER A 116 22.25 11.31 -2.39
C SER A 116 23.76 11.10 -2.60
N PRO A 117 24.24 9.90 -2.95
CA PRO A 117 25.66 9.65 -3.21
C PRO A 117 26.27 10.50 -4.32
N SER A 118 25.51 10.75 -5.39
CA SER A 118 25.98 11.51 -6.56
C SER A 118 26.29 12.97 -6.24
N GLU A 119 25.58 13.53 -5.27
CA GLU A 119 25.81 14.89 -4.75
C GLU A 119 26.62 14.90 -3.45
N ASP A 120 26.88 13.72 -2.89
CA ASP A 120 27.42 13.49 -1.55
C ASP A 120 26.77 14.42 -0.50
N LYS A 121 25.43 14.38 -0.44
CA LYS A 121 24.63 15.39 0.27
C LYS A 121 23.45 14.80 1.04
N PHE A 122 23.27 15.29 2.27
CA PHE A 122 22.08 15.05 3.08
C PHE A 122 21.01 16.11 2.83
N GLN A 123 19.75 15.67 2.76
CA GLN A 123 18.58 16.52 2.67
C GLN A 123 17.55 16.08 3.71
N GLY A 124 17.30 16.93 4.70
CA GLY A 124 16.22 16.71 5.66
C GLY A 124 14.86 16.79 4.95
N LEU A 125 13.97 15.85 5.27
CA LEU A 125 12.64 15.76 4.68
C LEU A 125 11.57 16.21 5.66
N ILE A 126 11.40 15.46 6.75
CA ILE A 126 10.31 15.66 7.70
C ILE A 126 10.73 15.22 9.11
N SER A 127 10.22 15.89 10.14
CA SER A 127 10.35 15.45 11.53
C SER A 127 9.29 14.42 11.88
N LEU A 128 9.71 13.38 12.59
CA LEU A 128 8.86 12.29 13.07
C LEU A 128 8.59 12.43 14.57
N GLN A 129 7.49 11.82 15.00
CA GLN A 129 7.24 11.54 16.41
C GLN A 129 8.21 10.46 16.90
N LYS A 130 8.40 10.38 18.23
CA LYS A 130 9.26 9.35 18.83
C LYS A 130 8.75 7.93 18.58
N ASN A 131 7.43 7.78 18.59
CA ASN A 131 6.76 6.50 18.40
C ASN A 131 6.17 6.46 16.99
N PHE A 132 6.76 5.65 16.12
CA PHE A 132 6.28 5.40 14.77
C PHE A 132 6.59 3.96 14.37
N SER A 133 5.80 3.44 13.45
CA SER A 133 6.03 2.14 12.82
C SER A 133 6.40 2.36 11.36
N SER A 134 7.27 1.53 10.82
CA SER A 134 7.64 1.55 9.40
C SER A 134 7.25 0.23 8.74
N PHE A 135 6.71 0.31 7.53
CA PHE A 135 6.24 -0.82 6.75
C PHE A 135 6.85 -0.76 5.36
N GLU A 136 7.28 -1.90 4.84
CA GLU A 136 7.85 -2.03 3.51
C GLU A 136 7.13 -3.17 2.79
N SER A 137 6.74 -2.95 1.55
CA SER A 137 6.17 -3.98 0.69
C SER A 137 7.25 -4.71 -0.10
N GLU A 138 6.91 -5.88 -0.61
CA GLU A 138 7.81 -6.66 -1.48
C GLU A 138 8.19 -5.91 -2.76
N ASP A 139 7.33 -5.00 -3.25
CA ASP A 139 7.57 -4.16 -4.42
C ASP A 139 8.36 -2.86 -4.11
N GLY A 140 8.91 -2.75 -2.90
CA GLY A 140 9.79 -1.66 -2.47
C GLY A 140 9.07 -0.35 -2.13
N ARG A 141 7.74 -0.34 -1.96
CA ARG A 141 7.06 0.80 -1.34
C ARG A 141 7.33 0.80 0.15
N PHE A 142 7.53 1.99 0.68
CA PHE A 142 7.83 2.19 2.09
C PHE A 142 6.88 3.21 2.69
N THR A 143 6.41 2.95 3.91
CA THR A 143 5.53 3.85 4.64
C THR A 143 5.95 3.97 6.09
N ILE A 144 5.72 5.15 6.65
CA ILE A 144 5.72 5.38 8.10
C ILE A 144 4.30 5.65 8.56
N LEU A 145 3.92 5.00 9.66
CA LEU A 145 2.69 5.24 10.38
C LEU A 145 3.02 5.90 11.71
N GLU A 146 2.40 7.03 11.96
CA GLU A 146 2.44 7.70 13.26
C GLU A 146 1.02 7.77 13.82
N THR A 147 0.85 7.27 15.04
CA THR A 147 -0.41 7.34 15.76
C THR A 147 -0.12 7.86 17.15
N SER A 148 -0.85 8.90 17.56
CA SER A 148 -0.68 9.60 18.81
C SER A 148 -1.97 9.56 19.63
N SER A 149 -1.83 9.13 20.87
CA SER A 149 -2.86 9.18 21.90
C SER A 149 -2.25 9.63 23.23
N THR A 150 -3.09 10.07 24.15
CA THR A 150 -2.71 10.41 25.53
C THR A 150 -3.69 9.81 26.50
N GLU A 151 -3.21 9.32 27.65
CA GLU A 151 -4.08 8.95 28.76
C GLU A 151 -4.69 10.21 29.38
N ARG A 152 -5.99 10.14 29.70
CA ARG A 152 -6.75 11.22 30.31
C ARG A 152 -7.65 10.67 31.41
N GLU A 153 -7.45 11.18 32.63
CA GLU A 153 -8.27 10.84 33.78
C GLU A 153 -9.47 11.79 33.89
N VAL A 154 -10.68 11.23 34.01
CA VAL A 154 -11.94 11.96 34.25
C VAL A 154 -12.75 11.14 35.25
N ASP A 155 -13.15 11.75 36.37
CA ASP A 155 -13.99 11.13 37.40
C ASP A 155 -13.53 9.72 37.83
N ASP A 156 -12.23 9.56 38.12
CA ASP A 156 -11.56 8.31 38.51
C ASP A 156 -11.52 7.20 37.43
N GLU A 157 -11.90 7.52 36.19
CA GLU A 157 -11.73 6.64 35.02
C GLU A 157 -10.63 7.15 34.09
N THR A 158 -9.82 6.24 33.54
CA THR A 158 -8.76 6.56 32.57
C THR A 158 -9.23 6.23 31.16
N TYR A 159 -9.14 7.22 30.28
CA TYR A 159 -9.48 7.12 28.87
C TYR A 159 -8.25 7.30 27.99
N GLU A 160 -8.20 6.62 26.85
CA GLU A 160 -7.23 6.90 25.80
C GLU A 160 -7.81 7.96 24.84
N GLU A 161 -7.30 9.19 24.90
CA GLU A 161 -7.71 10.28 24.00
C GLU A 161 -6.90 10.21 22.70
N PHE A 162 -7.60 10.11 21.56
CA PHE A 162 -6.97 10.16 20.24
C PHE A 162 -6.53 11.60 19.91
N LYS A 163 -5.30 11.76 19.40
CA LYS A 163 -4.76 13.06 18.99
C LYS A 163 -4.61 13.17 17.50
N SER A 164 -3.96 12.18 16.89
CA SER A 164 -3.76 12.13 15.45
C SER A 164 -3.32 10.76 14.99
N SER A 165 -3.59 10.46 13.73
CA SER A 165 -2.87 9.44 12.99
C SER A 165 -2.51 9.99 11.61
N ARG A 166 -1.34 9.62 11.11
CA ARG A 166 -0.92 9.95 9.75
C ARG A 166 -0.06 8.86 9.15
N LEU A 167 -0.20 8.73 7.84
CA LEU A 167 0.64 7.90 6.99
C LEU A 167 1.59 8.80 6.19
N ILE A 168 2.86 8.43 6.16
CA ILE A 168 3.87 9.06 5.30
C ILE A 168 4.25 7.99 4.27
N LEU A 169 3.77 8.13 3.04
CA LEU A 169 4.09 7.22 1.94
C LEU A 169 5.33 7.72 1.20
N LEU A 170 6.34 6.87 1.07
CA LEU A 170 7.49 7.12 0.22
C LEU A 170 7.18 6.62 -1.19
N THR A 171 7.24 7.53 -2.16
CA THR A 171 7.12 7.17 -3.58
C THR A 171 8.42 6.55 -4.07
N LYS A 172 8.37 5.89 -5.24
CA LYS A 172 9.53 5.26 -5.87
C LYS A 172 10.69 6.23 -6.16
N ASP A 173 10.41 7.54 -6.29
CA ASP A 173 11.42 8.58 -6.50
C ASP A 173 11.94 9.21 -5.19
N MET A 174 11.62 8.57 -4.05
CA MET A 174 12.00 9.00 -2.71
C MET A 174 11.41 10.38 -2.32
N ASN A 175 10.29 10.76 -2.95
CA ASN A 175 9.42 11.82 -2.46
C ASN A 175 8.45 11.24 -1.44
N PHE A 176 7.87 12.08 -0.59
CA PHE A 176 6.88 11.63 0.37
C PHE A 176 5.54 12.31 0.15
N VAL A 177 4.47 11.58 0.47
CA VAL A 177 3.13 12.13 0.58
C VAL A 177 2.58 11.81 1.96
N GLU A 178 2.15 12.84 2.66
CA GLU A 178 1.50 12.71 3.95
C GLU A 178 -0.01 12.59 3.74
N THR A 179 -0.60 11.58 4.39
CA THR A 179 -2.04 11.38 4.45
C THR A 179 -2.46 11.38 5.90
N LYS A 180 -3.34 12.31 6.29
CA LYS A 180 -3.97 12.26 7.60
C LYS A 180 -4.94 11.08 7.62
N LEU A 181 -4.87 10.29 8.69
CA LEU A 181 -5.77 9.18 8.95
C LEU A 181 -6.82 9.60 9.97
N HIS A 182 -8.00 9.02 9.84
CA HIS A 182 -9.18 9.23 10.67
C HIS A 182 -9.40 8.08 11.67
N ILE A 183 -8.55 7.05 11.60
CA ILE A 183 -8.56 5.90 12.49
C ILE A 183 -7.26 5.82 13.29
N PRO A 184 -7.24 5.19 14.48
CA PRO A 184 -6.02 4.99 15.25
C PRO A 184 -5.32 3.75 14.71
N ALA A 185 -4.76 3.86 13.50
CA ALA A 185 -4.18 2.73 12.79
C ALA A 185 -2.97 2.17 13.55
N ASP A 186 -2.90 0.84 13.54
CA ASP A 186 -1.88 0.05 14.23
C ASP A 186 -0.97 -0.67 13.23
N THR A 187 -1.51 -1.00 12.05
CA THR A 187 -0.78 -1.71 11.00
C THR A 187 -1.11 -1.17 9.62
N VAL A 188 -0.24 -1.47 8.66
CA VAL A 188 -0.38 -1.11 7.26
C VAL A 188 -0.20 -2.35 6.42
N VAL A 189 -1.13 -2.57 5.48
CA VAL A 189 -1.02 -3.61 4.47
C VAL A 189 -0.94 -2.97 3.09
N PHE A 190 0.00 -3.47 2.29
CA PHE A 190 0.13 -3.08 0.90
C PHE A 190 -0.56 -4.12 0.02
N THR A 191 -1.34 -3.62 -0.94
CA THR A 191 -1.86 -4.37 -2.08
C THR A 191 -1.31 -3.72 -3.35
N ARG A 192 -1.59 -4.26 -4.53
CA ARG A 192 -1.02 -3.76 -5.78
C ARG A 192 -1.18 -2.25 -5.96
N ASN A 193 -2.39 -1.74 -5.73
CA ASN A 193 -2.70 -0.32 -5.94
C ASN A 193 -3.12 0.40 -4.65
N HIS A 194 -3.37 -0.32 -3.56
CA HIS A 194 -3.78 0.29 -2.30
C HIS A 194 -2.72 0.17 -1.21
N VAL A 195 -2.72 1.18 -0.35
CA VAL A 195 -2.15 1.12 1.00
C VAL A 195 -3.31 1.18 1.97
N LEU A 196 -3.39 0.19 2.85
CA LEU A 196 -4.50 0.02 3.79
C LEU A 196 -3.98 0.24 5.20
N ALA A 197 -4.42 1.32 5.85
CA ALA A 197 -4.18 1.52 7.27
C ALA A 197 -5.30 0.82 8.05
N ILE A 198 -4.95 -0.01 9.03
CA ILE A 198 -5.88 -0.92 9.69
C ILE A 198 -5.85 -0.70 11.20
N SER A 199 -7.02 -0.70 11.82
CA SER A 199 -7.20 -0.64 13.26
C SER A 199 -8.32 -1.57 13.71
N ALA A 200 -8.07 -2.36 14.77
CA ALA A 200 -9.11 -3.06 15.52
C ALA A 200 -9.71 -2.17 16.64
N ARG A 201 -9.42 -0.87 16.59
CA ARG A 201 -9.89 0.14 17.54
C ARG A 201 -10.62 1.24 16.78
N LYS A 202 -11.52 1.93 17.47
CA LYS A 202 -12.35 2.98 16.88
C LYS A 202 -12.20 4.28 17.64
N VAL A 203 -12.25 5.38 16.90
CA VAL A 203 -12.36 6.73 17.46
C VAL A 203 -13.84 7.11 17.55
N ILE A 204 -14.28 7.51 18.74
CA ILE A 204 -15.63 8.03 18.99
C ILE A 204 -15.50 9.36 19.71
N TYR A 205 -16.19 10.38 19.23
CA TYR A 205 -16.33 11.63 19.98
C TYR A 205 -17.33 11.43 21.13
N ASP A 206 -16.92 11.72 22.34
CA ASP A 206 -17.78 11.67 23.52
C ASP A 206 -18.19 13.09 23.92
N ASP A 207 -19.46 13.45 23.67
CA ASP A 207 -20.00 14.78 23.98
C ASP A 207 -19.91 15.13 25.47
N SER A 208 -20.00 14.12 26.36
CA SER A 208 -19.96 14.34 27.81
C SER A 208 -18.55 14.64 28.31
N LEU A 209 -17.54 14.06 27.66
CA LEU A 209 -16.14 14.25 28.00
C LEU A 209 -15.48 15.38 27.21
N GLY A 210 -16.04 15.73 26.04
CA GLY A 210 -15.54 16.80 25.17
C GLY A 210 -14.27 16.45 24.39
N PHE A 211 -14.02 15.16 24.12
CA PHE A 211 -12.87 14.70 23.33
C PHE A 211 -13.14 13.39 22.57
N GLU A 212 -12.25 13.09 21.62
CA GLU A 212 -12.23 11.84 20.85
C GLU A 212 -11.56 10.72 21.66
N LYS A 213 -12.32 9.68 22.02
CA LYS A 213 -11.81 8.50 22.74
C LYS A 213 -11.53 7.34 21.79
N ILE A 214 -10.48 6.60 22.08
CA ILE A 214 -10.19 5.30 21.46
C ILE A 214 -10.90 4.22 22.26
N ILE A 215 -11.70 3.39 21.57
CA ILE A 215 -12.35 2.23 22.17
C ILE A 215 -12.00 0.96 21.40
N LYS A 216 -12.08 -0.18 22.08
CA LYS A 216 -12.14 -1.49 21.45
C LYS A 216 -13.60 -1.82 21.15
N ASP A 217 -13.85 -2.34 19.97
CA ASP A 217 -15.17 -2.77 19.49
C ASP A 217 -15.00 -4.03 18.64
N ASP A 218 -16.09 -4.71 18.30
CA ASP A 218 -16.09 -5.90 17.43
C ASP A 218 -15.98 -5.56 15.94
N THR A 219 -15.32 -4.43 15.64
CA THR A 219 -15.23 -3.86 14.30
C THR A 219 -13.79 -3.49 13.95
N ILE A 220 -13.34 -3.95 12.79
CA ILE A 220 -12.09 -3.57 12.17
C ILE A 220 -12.34 -2.39 11.22
N SER A 221 -11.61 -1.31 11.45
CA SER A 221 -11.62 -0.11 10.60
C SER A 221 -10.42 -0.13 9.65
N ILE A 222 -10.67 0.08 8.36
CA ILE A 222 -9.66 0.05 7.31
C ILE A 222 -9.77 1.33 6.50
N GLU A 223 -8.79 2.22 6.61
CA GLU A 223 -8.72 3.42 5.78
C GLU A 223 -7.91 3.13 4.52
N ARG A 224 -8.53 3.38 3.36
CA ARG A 224 -7.97 2.99 2.07
C ARG A 224 -7.30 4.17 1.40
N ILE A 225 -6.05 4.00 1.00
CA ILE A 225 -5.29 5.02 0.29
C ILE A 225 -4.86 4.46 -1.06
N ARG A 226 -5.10 5.22 -2.13
CA ARG A 226 -4.65 4.90 -3.49
C ARG A 226 -4.26 6.17 -4.20
N ASP A 227 -3.15 6.14 -4.93
CA ASP A 227 -2.61 7.31 -5.65
C ASP A 227 -2.55 8.57 -4.77
N ASN A 228 -2.17 8.38 -3.50
CA ASN A 228 -2.12 9.41 -2.47
C ASN A 228 -3.46 10.07 -2.13
N LYS A 229 -4.57 9.40 -2.42
CA LYS A 229 -5.92 9.86 -2.09
C LYS A 229 -6.57 8.90 -1.09
N ASP A 230 -7.13 9.48 -0.04
CA ASP A 230 -8.04 8.78 0.86
C ASP A 230 -9.33 8.43 0.08
N LEU A 231 -9.67 7.13 0.07
CA LEU A 231 -10.87 6.58 -0.56
C LEU A 231 -11.97 6.24 0.46
N GLY A 232 -11.77 6.63 1.72
CA GLY A 232 -12.66 6.44 2.85
C GLY A 232 -12.37 5.18 3.67
N ILE A 233 -13.11 5.09 4.78
CA ILE A 233 -12.99 4.03 5.78
C ILE A 233 -13.98 2.90 5.47
N ILE A 234 -13.51 1.66 5.59
CA ILE A 234 -14.32 0.45 5.64
C ILE A 234 -14.45 0.04 7.10
N GLN A 235 -15.64 -0.40 7.50
CA GLN A 235 -15.89 -0.99 8.82
C GLN A 235 -16.41 -2.41 8.62
N LEU A 236 -15.68 -3.39 9.16
CA LEU A 236 -16.02 -4.81 9.11
C LEU A 236 -16.26 -5.31 10.52
N LYS A 237 -17.45 -5.88 10.78
CA LYS A 237 -17.75 -6.52 12.06
C LYS A 237 -17.09 -7.91 12.08
N ALA A 238 -15.89 -7.99 12.61
CA ALA A 238 -15.05 -9.17 12.64
C ALA A 238 -13.96 -9.01 13.71
N ASP A 239 -13.44 -10.13 14.20
CA ASP A 239 -12.37 -10.13 15.21
C ASP A 239 -10.98 -9.98 14.57
N ASP A 240 -10.78 -10.55 13.38
CA ASP A 240 -9.50 -10.49 12.65
C ASP A 240 -9.71 -10.49 11.12
N ILE A 241 -8.68 -10.06 10.38
CA ILE A 241 -8.60 -10.14 8.92
C ILE A 241 -7.87 -11.43 8.53
N GLU A 242 -8.55 -12.31 7.81
CA GLU A 242 -7.97 -13.55 7.28
C GLU A 242 -7.11 -13.28 6.04
N SER A 243 -7.58 -12.41 5.14
CA SER A 243 -6.85 -12.08 3.92
C SER A 243 -7.25 -10.73 3.34
N ILE A 244 -6.29 -10.11 2.68
CA ILE A 244 -6.47 -8.92 1.85
C ILE A 244 -5.82 -9.22 0.51
N THR A 245 -6.61 -9.24 -0.54
CA THR A 245 -6.12 -9.52 -1.89
C THR A 245 -6.67 -8.52 -2.90
N GLU A 246 -5.88 -8.26 -3.93
CA GLU A 246 -6.28 -7.38 -5.03
C GLU A 246 -6.06 -8.10 -6.35
N SER A 247 -7.12 -8.18 -7.15
CA SER A 247 -7.06 -8.79 -8.49
C SER A 247 -6.25 -7.94 -9.47
N LEU A 248 -5.92 -8.50 -10.64
CA LEU A 248 -5.22 -7.77 -11.70
C LEU A 248 -5.96 -6.50 -12.14
N ASP A 249 -7.30 -6.53 -12.12
CA ASP A 249 -8.17 -5.42 -12.49
C ASP A 249 -8.40 -4.41 -11.34
N SER A 250 -7.50 -4.39 -10.35
CA SER A 250 -7.53 -3.48 -9.19
C SER A 250 -8.76 -3.62 -8.27
N ASN A 251 -9.47 -4.76 -8.38
CA ASN A 251 -10.57 -5.04 -7.46
C ASN A 251 -10.01 -5.57 -6.14
N LEU A 252 -10.37 -4.91 -5.04
CA LEU A 252 -9.98 -5.25 -3.68
C LEU A 252 -10.98 -6.22 -3.05
N LEU A 253 -10.47 -7.27 -2.43
CA LEU A 253 -11.22 -8.21 -1.60
C LEU A 253 -10.57 -8.30 -0.22
N ILE A 254 -11.38 -8.18 0.83
CA ILE A 254 -10.96 -8.38 2.22
C ILE A 254 -11.86 -9.45 2.82
N LYS A 255 -11.26 -10.51 3.37
CA LYS A 255 -11.96 -11.56 4.10
C LYS A 255 -11.65 -11.45 5.58
N ALA A 256 -12.69 -11.43 6.41
CA ALA A 256 -12.59 -11.24 7.86
C ALA A 256 -13.74 -12.00 8.55
N GLY A 257 -13.45 -13.20 9.06
CA GLY A 257 -14.45 -14.08 9.66
C GLY A 257 -15.58 -14.41 8.67
N ASN A 258 -16.82 -14.17 9.09
CA ASN A 258 -18.01 -14.39 8.27
C ASN A 258 -18.31 -13.24 7.27
N VAL A 259 -17.36 -12.31 7.08
CA VAL A 259 -17.49 -11.13 6.23
C VAL A 259 -16.53 -11.18 5.06
N ILE A 260 -17.05 -10.93 3.86
CA ILE A 260 -16.24 -10.56 2.69
C ILE A 260 -16.62 -9.15 2.27
N TYR A 261 -15.66 -8.24 2.27
CA TYR A 261 -15.76 -6.96 1.59
C TYR A 261 -15.15 -7.06 0.19
N PHE A 262 -15.86 -6.51 -0.79
CA PHE A 262 -15.40 -6.37 -2.15
C PHE A 262 -15.61 -4.94 -2.64
N SER A 263 -14.61 -4.40 -3.35
CA SER A 263 -14.78 -3.16 -4.11
C SER A 263 -14.09 -3.22 -5.47
N ASN A 264 -14.75 -2.66 -6.48
CA ASN A 264 -14.15 -2.38 -7.78
C ASN A 264 -14.01 -0.87 -8.05
N ASP A 265 -13.13 -0.54 -8.99
CA ASP A 265 -12.85 0.83 -9.44
C ASP A 265 -14.06 1.53 -10.06
N GLY A 266 -15.06 0.77 -10.50
CA GLY A 266 -16.35 1.25 -11.00
C GLY A 266 -17.38 1.63 -9.93
N HIS A 267 -16.95 1.87 -8.69
CA HIS A 267 -17.76 2.28 -7.53
C HIS A 267 -18.70 1.22 -6.93
N SER A 268 -18.67 -0.03 -7.38
CA SER A 268 -19.44 -1.09 -6.71
C SER A 268 -18.71 -1.55 -5.48
N ARG A 269 -19.29 -1.24 -4.32
CA ARG A 269 -18.92 -1.81 -3.02
C ARG A 269 -19.96 -2.87 -2.66
N ARG A 270 -19.49 -4.05 -2.24
CA ARG A 270 -20.34 -5.17 -1.83
C ARG A 270 -19.79 -5.74 -0.53
N ILE A 271 -20.70 -6.16 0.34
CA ILE A 271 -20.38 -6.86 1.58
C ILE A 271 -21.24 -8.13 1.59
N ILE A 272 -20.58 -9.27 1.72
CA ILE A 272 -21.21 -10.53 2.13
C ILE A 272 -20.99 -10.63 3.63
N ASN A 273 -22.07 -10.79 4.39
CA ASN A 273 -22.01 -11.05 5.82
C ASN A 273 -22.93 -12.25 6.08
N ASP A 274 -22.37 -13.45 6.04
CA ASP A 274 -23.10 -14.71 6.11
C ASP A 274 -22.17 -15.80 6.66
N PRO A 275 -22.63 -16.64 7.60
CA PRO A 275 -21.82 -17.74 8.17
C PRO A 275 -21.20 -18.66 7.11
N LYS A 276 -21.82 -18.80 5.94
CA LYS A 276 -21.27 -19.62 4.84
C LYS A 276 -19.93 -19.13 4.31
N VAL A 277 -19.53 -17.88 4.58
CA VAL A 277 -18.17 -17.40 4.26
C VAL A 277 -17.10 -18.28 4.91
N GLU A 278 -17.37 -18.86 6.08
CA GLU A 278 -16.48 -19.81 6.76
C GLU A 278 -16.20 -21.07 5.92
N GLU A 279 -17.12 -21.48 5.04
CA GLU A 279 -16.91 -22.61 4.12
C GLU A 279 -15.80 -22.33 3.08
N THR A 280 -15.33 -21.09 2.97
CA THR A 280 -14.22 -20.66 2.10
C THR A 280 -12.88 -20.55 2.86
N GLU A 281 -12.78 -21.11 4.07
CA GLU A 281 -11.53 -21.15 4.85
C GLU A 281 -10.36 -21.71 4.01
N GLY A 282 -9.22 -21.02 4.06
CA GLY A 282 -8.02 -21.38 3.30
C GLY A 282 -8.03 -20.99 1.81
N PHE A 283 -9.15 -20.49 1.27
CA PHE A 283 -9.22 -19.93 -0.09
C PHE A 283 -9.08 -18.41 -0.04
N ASN A 284 -7.85 -17.94 0.10
CA ASN A 284 -7.55 -16.53 0.37
C ASN A 284 -7.26 -15.70 -0.88
N ASP A 285 -6.96 -16.34 -2.02
CA ASP A 285 -6.55 -15.66 -3.24
C ASP A 285 -7.76 -15.25 -4.08
N PHE A 286 -7.93 -13.97 -4.32
CA PHE A 286 -9.02 -13.48 -5.15
C PHE A 286 -8.72 -13.65 -6.65
N VAL A 287 -9.49 -14.50 -7.32
CA VAL A 287 -9.29 -14.85 -8.74
C VAL A 287 -10.11 -13.98 -9.66
N ALA A 288 -11.43 -13.92 -9.46
CA ALA A 288 -12.34 -13.27 -10.40
C ALA A 288 -13.70 -12.96 -9.77
N ILE A 289 -14.38 -11.98 -10.36
CA ILE A 289 -15.79 -11.67 -10.08
C ILE A 289 -16.61 -11.76 -11.36
N SER A 290 -17.81 -12.33 -11.25
CA SER A 290 -18.81 -12.30 -12.32
C SER A 290 -20.13 -11.74 -11.80
N PHE A 291 -20.80 -10.96 -12.64
CA PHE A 291 -22.13 -10.42 -12.37
C PHE A 291 -23.16 -11.09 -13.27
N ALA A 292 -24.32 -11.39 -12.71
CA ALA A 292 -25.49 -11.87 -13.42
C ALA A 292 -26.73 -11.09 -12.97
N ASP A 293 -27.84 -11.28 -13.68
CA ASP A 293 -29.14 -10.68 -13.36
C ASP A 293 -29.03 -9.15 -13.18
N GLU A 294 -28.47 -8.45 -14.16
CA GLU A 294 -28.28 -6.98 -14.12
C GLU A 294 -27.49 -6.47 -12.88
N GLY A 295 -26.66 -7.33 -12.28
CA GLY A 295 -25.84 -7.00 -11.11
C GLY A 295 -26.50 -7.28 -9.75
N TYR A 296 -27.70 -7.90 -9.75
CA TYR A 296 -28.35 -8.41 -8.54
C TYR A 296 -27.67 -9.66 -7.99
N THR A 297 -27.00 -10.43 -8.85
CA THR A 297 -26.19 -11.59 -8.46
C THR A 297 -24.72 -11.31 -8.74
N PHE A 298 -23.86 -11.55 -7.76
CA PHE A 298 -22.42 -11.57 -7.98
C PHE A 298 -21.79 -12.83 -7.39
N THR A 299 -20.79 -13.35 -8.08
CA THR A 299 -20.03 -14.54 -7.67
C THR A 299 -18.56 -14.16 -7.60
N LEU A 300 -17.95 -14.41 -6.44
CA LEU A 300 -16.51 -14.30 -6.22
C LEU A 300 -15.91 -15.69 -6.38
N THR A 301 -14.85 -15.80 -7.17
CA THR A 301 -14.03 -17.01 -7.27
C THR A 301 -12.76 -16.79 -6.47
N LEU A 302 -12.52 -17.66 -5.49
CA LEU A 302 -11.35 -17.65 -4.62
C LEU A 302 -10.50 -18.90 -4.91
N ALA A 303 -9.20 -18.81 -4.67
CA ALA A 303 -8.26 -19.91 -4.78
C ALA A 303 -7.45 -20.11 -3.50
N ASN A 304 -6.93 -21.32 -3.34
CA ASN A 304 -5.97 -21.65 -2.30
C ASN A 304 -4.56 -21.86 -2.87
N GLU A 305 -3.57 -22.10 -2.01
CA GLU A 305 -2.17 -22.33 -2.40
C GLU A 305 -1.98 -23.51 -3.36
N LYS A 306 -2.90 -24.49 -3.34
CA LYS A 306 -2.91 -25.66 -4.23
C LYS A 306 -3.57 -25.38 -5.59
N ARG A 307 -4.05 -24.15 -5.81
CA ARG A 307 -4.80 -23.70 -7.00
C ARG A 307 -6.15 -24.40 -7.17
N GLU A 308 -6.70 -24.94 -6.09
CA GLU A 308 -8.11 -25.32 -6.05
C GLU A 308 -8.94 -24.06 -5.90
N THR A 309 -10.16 -24.06 -6.43
CA THR A 309 -11.04 -22.87 -6.41
C THR A 309 -12.35 -23.15 -5.70
N VAL A 310 -12.86 -22.15 -5.01
CA VAL A 310 -14.21 -22.12 -4.45
C VAL A 310 -14.94 -20.88 -4.97
N LYS A 311 -16.26 -20.98 -5.12
CA LYS A 311 -17.12 -19.87 -5.55
C LYS A 311 -18.09 -19.53 -4.44
N ILE A 312 -18.09 -18.28 -4.02
CA ILE A 312 -19.14 -17.74 -3.15
C ILE A 312 -20.01 -16.79 -3.95
N THR A 313 -21.31 -17.06 -3.96
CA THR A 313 -22.31 -16.30 -4.70
C THR A 313 -23.24 -15.60 -3.72
N SER A 314 -23.46 -14.31 -3.94
CA SER A 314 -24.51 -13.54 -3.28
C SER A 314 -25.54 -13.14 -4.32
N ARG A 315 -26.76 -13.64 -4.13
CA ARG A 315 -27.92 -13.34 -4.98
C ARG A 315 -28.89 -12.46 -4.22
N GLY A 316 -29.05 -11.22 -4.67
CA GLY A 316 -30.08 -10.32 -4.17
C GLY A 316 -31.48 -10.90 -4.39
N THR A 317 -32.31 -10.91 -3.35
CA THR A 317 -33.74 -11.23 -3.45
C THR A 317 -34.56 -10.00 -3.12
N ARG A 318 -35.79 -9.92 -3.64
CA ARG A 318 -36.66 -8.74 -3.42
C ARG A 318 -37.28 -8.71 -2.02
N ASP A 319 -37.34 -9.85 -1.34
CA ASP A 319 -38.21 -10.09 -0.18
C ASP A 319 -37.47 -10.49 1.10
N ARG A 320 -36.25 -11.04 1.02
CA ARG A 320 -35.55 -11.62 2.18
C ARG A 320 -34.05 -11.29 2.28
N GLY A 321 -33.59 -10.28 1.55
CA GLY A 321 -32.18 -9.91 1.50
C GLY A 321 -31.34 -10.84 0.61
N PRO A 322 -30.02 -10.69 0.58
CA PRO A 322 -29.16 -11.54 -0.22
C PRO A 322 -29.17 -12.99 0.28
N VAL A 323 -29.22 -13.94 -0.64
CA VAL A 323 -29.02 -15.37 -0.35
C VAL A 323 -27.61 -15.74 -0.77
N VAL A 324 -26.86 -16.33 0.16
CA VAL A 324 -25.46 -16.75 -0.05
C VAL A 324 -25.37 -18.26 -0.28
N SER A 325 -24.55 -18.67 -1.25
CA SER A 325 -24.20 -20.06 -1.51
C SER A 325 -22.71 -20.20 -1.81
N VAL A 326 -22.14 -21.35 -1.45
CA VAL A 326 -20.74 -21.72 -1.69
C VAL A 326 -20.73 -23.01 -2.51
N GLU A 327 -19.91 -23.05 -3.56
CA GLU A 327 -19.76 -24.15 -4.52
C GLU A 327 -18.29 -24.39 -4.88
#